data_AF-C2E673-F1
#
_entry.id   AF-C2E673-F1
#
_cell.length_a   1.000
_cell.length_b   1.000
_cell.length_c   1.000
_cell.angle_alpha   90.00
_cell.angle_beta   90.00
_cell.angle_gamma   90.00
#
_symmetry.space_group_name_H-M   'P 1'
#
loop_
_entity.id
_entity.type
_entity.pdbx_description
1 polymer ?
#
loop_
_entity_poly.entity_id
_entity_poly.type
_entity_poly.pdbx_seq_one_letter_code
_entity_poly.pdbx_strand_id
1 'polypeptide(L)'
;MQVANEQAVFESTDVSGTVIGYFAPKMFQGMAATGYHLHFLADNKSIGGHLLDFKIKEATVYLQPFTSIEQHLPIDNQKFLNKDLDIADMHDQIQKAEG
;
A
#
# COMPACT_ATOMS: atom_id res chain seq x y z
N MET A 1 -0.27 -2.19 14.82
CA MET A 1 0.57 -1.00 15.10
C MET A 1 2.01 -1.31 15.51
N GLN A 2 2.28 -2.28 16.40
CA GLN A 2 3.64 -2.53 16.92
C GLN A 2 4.73 -2.57 15.84
N VAL A 3 4.54 -3.33 14.77
CA VAL A 3 5.54 -3.47 13.69
C VAL A 3 5.68 -2.19 12.86
N ALA A 4 4.58 -1.53 12.50
CA ALA A 4 4.62 -0.29 11.72
C ALA A 4 5.30 0.86 12.49
N ASN A 5 5.19 0.89 13.82
CA ASN A 5 5.86 1.90 14.64
C ASN A 5 7.39 1.74 14.69
N GLU A 6 7.91 0.56 14.31
CA GLU A 6 9.33 0.24 14.27
C GLU A 6 9.88 0.26 12.84
N GLN A 7 9.12 0.81 11.89
CA GLN A 7 9.52 0.83 10.49
C GLN A 7 10.78 1.68 10.26
N ALA A 8 11.65 1.21 9.39
CA ALA A 8 12.75 2.03 8.87
C ALA A 8 12.18 3.00 7.82
N VAL A 9 12.38 4.30 8.05
CA VAL A 9 11.99 5.37 7.12
C VAL A 9 13.24 5.87 6.41
N PHE A 10 13.13 6.05 5.10
CA PHE A 10 14.20 6.54 4.25
C PHE A 10 13.73 7.78 3.50
N GLU A 11 14.61 8.75 3.35
CA GLU A 11 14.37 9.96 2.57
C GLU A 11 15.46 10.11 1.51
N SER A 12 15.07 10.60 0.34
CA SER A 12 16.00 10.91 -0.74
C SER A 12 15.47 12.07 -1.59
N THR A 13 16.38 12.79 -2.23
CA THR A 13 16.08 13.98 -3.03
C THR A 13 16.67 13.81 -4.42
N ASP A 14 15.96 14.33 -5.44
CA ASP A 14 16.39 14.30 -6.84
C ASP A 14 16.72 12.88 -7.37
N VAL A 15 15.84 11.92 -7.05
CA VAL A 15 15.96 10.53 -7.52
C VAL A 15 14.97 10.27 -8.65
N SER A 16 15.48 9.70 -9.75
CA SER A 16 14.65 9.16 -10.82
C SER A 16 14.20 7.73 -10.52
N GLY A 17 12.95 7.41 -10.81
CA GLY A 17 12.38 6.11 -10.55
C GLY A 17 10.93 6.00 -10.98
N THR A 18 10.30 4.90 -10.58
CA THR A 18 8.90 4.61 -10.88
C THR A 18 8.08 4.58 -9.60
N VAL A 19 6.97 5.32 -9.58
CA VAL A 19 5.90 5.16 -8.60
C VAL A 19 4.86 4.20 -9.17
N ILE A 20 4.47 3.19 -8.40
CA ILE A 20 3.48 2.19 -8.80
C ILE A 20 2.54 1.87 -7.65
N GLY A 21 1.26 1.68 -7.94
CA GLY A 21 0.29 1.33 -6.92
C GLY A 21 -1.14 1.34 -7.45
N TYR A 22 -2.11 1.44 -6.55
CA TYR A 22 -3.52 1.45 -6.89
C TYR A 22 -4.27 2.55 -6.13
N PHE A 23 -5.49 2.82 -6.61
CA PHE A 23 -6.49 3.57 -5.87
C PHE A 23 -7.65 2.63 -5.49
N ALA A 24 -8.00 2.57 -4.20
CA ALA A 24 -9.15 1.82 -3.73
C ALA A 24 -10.28 2.74 -3.23
N PRO A 25 -11.51 2.62 -3.77
CA PRO A 25 -12.70 3.28 -3.24
C PRO A 25 -12.95 2.96 -1.76
N LYS A 26 -13.58 3.89 -1.02
CA LYS A 26 -13.88 3.75 0.43
C LYS A 26 -14.58 2.45 0.81
N MET A 27 -15.44 1.93 -0.07
CA MET A 27 -16.18 0.68 0.17
C MET A 27 -15.29 -0.57 0.26
N PHE A 28 -14.02 -0.47 -0.17
CA PHE A 28 -13.06 -1.58 -0.16
C PHE A 28 -12.06 -1.52 1.02
N GLN A 29 -12.25 -0.60 1.97
CA GLN A 29 -11.43 -0.56 3.18
C GLN A 29 -11.41 -1.92 3.88
N GLY A 30 -10.23 -2.40 4.24
CA GLY A 30 -10.05 -3.68 4.92
C GLY A 30 -9.68 -4.81 3.96
N MET A 31 -10.33 -4.88 2.80
CA MET A 31 -9.87 -5.72 1.69
C MET A 31 -8.64 -5.10 1.02
N ALA A 32 -8.60 -3.77 0.93
CA ALA A 32 -7.47 -2.96 0.47
C ALA A 32 -7.30 -1.72 1.37
N ALA A 33 -6.19 -1.01 1.22
CA ALA A 33 -6.02 0.32 1.80
C ALA A 33 -6.77 1.35 0.94
N THR A 34 -7.80 2.00 1.51
CA THR A 34 -8.58 3.03 0.80
C THR A 34 -7.71 4.21 0.40
N GLY A 35 -8.00 4.79 -0.77
CA GLY A 35 -7.22 5.89 -1.32
C GLY A 35 -6.06 5.37 -2.14
N TYR A 36 -4.97 6.14 -2.21
CA TYR A 36 -3.77 5.76 -2.92
C TYR A 36 -2.87 4.93 -2.03
N HIS A 37 -2.53 3.71 -2.47
CA HIS A 37 -1.48 2.88 -1.87
C HIS A 37 -0.37 2.78 -2.90
N LEU A 38 0.74 3.50 -2.67
CA LEU A 38 1.78 3.72 -3.67
C LEU A 38 3.14 3.29 -3.14
N HIS A 39 3.90 2.60 -3.97
CA HIS A 39 5.29 2.24 -3.72
C HIS A 39 6.19 2.94 -4.73
N PHE A 40 7.47 3.06 -4.40
CA PHE A 40 8.51 3.63 -5.26
C PHE A 40 9.67 2.66 -5.45
N LEU A 41 10.29 2.71 -6.62
CA LEU A 41 11.58 2.08 -6.89
C LEU A 41 12.45 3.00 -7.75
N ALA A 42 13.65 3.33 -7.26
CA ALA A 42 14.63 4.09 -8.02
C ALA A 42 15.15 3.31 -9.24
N ASP A 43 15.49 4.00 -10.33
CA ASP A 43 15.96 3.37 -11.57
C ASP A 43 17.24 2.55 -11.37
N ASN A 44 18.14 3.05 -10.53
CA ASN A 44 19.37 2.37 -10.14
C ASN A 44 19.18 1.31 -9.04
N LYS A 45 17.94 1.11 -8.56
CA LYS A 45 17.55 0.16 -7.51
C LYS A 45 18.22 0.41 -6.15
N SER A 46 18.74 1.61 -5.90
CA SER A 46 19.42 1.93 -4.64
C SER A 46 18.45 2.20 -3.48
N ILE A 47 17.21 2.59 -3.79
CA ILE A 47 16.17 2.89 -2.80
C ILE A 47 14.79 2.52 -3.37
N GLY A 48 13.89 2.09 -2.50
CA GLY A 48 12.49 1.82 -2.82
C GLY A 48 11.70 1.52 -1.54
N GLY A 49 10.40 1.27 -1.70
CA GLY A 49 9.51 0.93 -0.58
C GLY A 49 8.14 1.58 -0.69
N HIS A 50 7.39 1.50 0.42
CA HIS A 50 6.10 2.17 0.59
C HIS A 50 6.29 3.69 0.68
N LEU A 51 5.50 4.47 -0.06
CA LEU A 51 5.58 5.94 -0.03
C LEU A 51 4.71 6.50 1.10
N LEU A 52 5.32 7.32 1.94
CA LEU A 52 4.63 8.12 2.95
C LEU A 52 4.38 9.56 2.47
N ASP A 53 5.32 10.13 1.72
CA ASP A 53 5.21 11.45 1.07
C ASP A 53 6.17 11.53 -0.12
N PHE A 54 5.90 12.41 -1.08
CA PHE A 54 6.79 12.70 -2.20
C PHE A 54 6.43 14.03 -2.89
N LYS A 55 7.41 14.60 -3.59
CA LYS A 55 7.21 15.74 -4.49
C LYS A 55 7.76 15.40 -5.87
N ILE A 56 6.96 15.67 -6.90
CA ILE A 56 7.35 15.43 -8.29
C ILE A 56 7.92 16.73 -8.86
N LYS A 57 9.09 16.61 -9.51
CA LYS A 57 9.59 17.65 -10.42
C LYS A 57 8.96 17.51 -11.80
N GLU A 58 9.10 16.33 -12.41
CA GLU A 58 8.51 15.96 -13.70
C GLU A 58 8.15 14.46 -13.67
N ALA A 59 7.00 14.08 -14.25
CA ALA A 59 6.60 12.68 -14.36
C ALA A 59 5.62 12.47 -15.53
N THR A 60 5.63 11.27 -16.09
CA THR A 60 4.59 10.77 -16.98
C THR A 60 3.67 9.83 -16.21
N VAL A 61 2.36 10.07 -16.25
CA VAL A 61 1.37 9.28 -15.51
C VAL A 61 0.59 8.38 -16.45
N TYR A 62 0.46 7.11 -16.06
CA TYR A 62 -0.38 6.13 -16.74
C TYR A 62 -1.45 5.64 -15.76
N LEU A 63 -2.68 5.49 -16.24
CA LEU A 63 -3.80 5.01 -15.45
C LEU A 63 -4.46 3.81 -16.15
N GLN A 64 -4.83 2.80 -15.37
CA GLN A 64 -5.60 1.66 -15.84
C GLN A 64 -6.89 1.55 -15.03
N PRO A 65 -8.05 1.93 -15.59
CA PRO A 65 -9.33 1.72 -14.94
C PRO A 65 -9.66 0.22 -14.85
N PHE A 66 -10.11 -0.23 -13.69
CA PHE A 66 -10.60 -1.59 -13.48
C PHE A 66 -12.12 -1.60 -13.35
N THR A 67 -12.78 -2.52 -14.05
CA THR A 67 -14.23 -2.74 -13.94
C THR A 67 -14.58 -3.97 -13.10
N SER A 68 -13.58 -4.73 -12.68
CA SER A 68 -13.72 -5.97 -11.93
C SER A 68 -12.63 -6.07 -10.87
N ILE A 69 -12.95 -6.71 -9.75
CA ILE A 69 -12.00 -7.09 -8.70
C ILE A 69 -12.09 -8.60 -8.53
N GLU A 70 -10.97 -9.28 -8.64
CA GLU A 70 -10.84 -10.71 -8.38
C GLU A 70 -10.09 -10.90 -7.07
N GLN A 71 -10.79 -11.38 -6.03
CA GLN A 71 -10.21 -11.68 -4.73
C GLN A 71 -9.99 -13.17 -4.61
N HIS A 72 -8.73 -13.59 -4.55
CA HIS A 72 -8.36 -14.96 -4.23
C HIS A 72 -8.15 -15.10 -2.72
N LEU A 73 -8.72 -16.14 -2.10
CA LEU A 73 -8.56 -16.41 -0.67
C LEU A 73 -7.69 -17.66 -0.45
N PRO A 74 -6.79 -17.66 0.55
CA PRO A 74 -5.88 -18.78 0.78
C PRO A 74 -6.58 -19.92 1.54
N ILE A 75 -7.50 -20.63 0.87
CA ILE A 75 -8.35 -21.66 1.48
C ILE A 75 -7.59 -22.91 1.97
N ASP A 76 -6.38 -23.14 1.46
CA ASP A 76 -5.54 -24.24 1.94
C ASP A 76 -4.76 -23.88 3.23
N ASN A 77 -4.85 -22.62 3.68
CA ASN A 77 -4.14 -22.14 4.86
C ASN A 77 -5.03 -22.20 6.12
N GLN A 78 -4.81 -23.21 6.96
CA GLN A 78 -5.55 -23.37 8.22
C GLN A 78 -5.39 -22.20 9.20
N LYS A 79 -4.25 -21.48 9.18
CA LYS A 79 -4.10 -20.29 10.02
C LYS A 79 -5.01 -19.16 9.55
N PHE A 80 -5.23 -19.01 8.25
CA PHE A 80 -6.16 -18.03 7.70
C PHE A 80 -7.61 -18.41 8.02
N LEU A 81 -7.99 -19.66 7.77
CA LEU A 81 -9.37 -20.13 8.01
C LEU A 81 -9.79 -20.07 9.48
N ASN A 82 -8.88 -20.36 10.40
CA ASN A 82 -9.17 -20.39 11.84
C ASN A 82 -8.92 -19.04 12.52
N LYS A 83 -8.51 -18.00 11.77
CA LYS A 83 -8.26 -16.68 12.36
C LYS A 83 -9.58 -15.96 12.57
N ASP A 84 -9.92 -15.74 13.82
CA ASP A 84 -10.91 -14.74 14.17
C ASP A 84 -10.31 -13.35 13.92
N LEU A 85 -10.93 -12.59 13.01
CA LEU A 85 -10.50 -11.26 12.62
C LEU A 85 -11.34 -10.24 13.39
N ASP A 86 -10.71 -9.60 14.39
CA ASP A 86 -11.29 -8.42 15.01
C ASP A 86 -11.18 -7.24 14.03
N ILE A 87 -12.33 -6.87 13.47
CA ILE A 87 -12.44 -5.81 12.46
C ILE A 87 -12.87 -4.47 13.05
N ALA A 88 -13.17 -4.39 14.35
CA ALA A 88 -13.76 -3.19 14.96
C ALA A 88 -12.87 -1.95 14.75
N ASP A 89 -11.55 -2.11 14.96
CA ASP A 89 -10.56 -1.04 14.84
C ASP A 89 -9.72 -1.15 13.55
N MET A 90 -10.05 -2.07 12.64
CA MET A 90 -9.22 -2.37 11.47
C MET A 90 -9.07 -1.15 10.56
N HIS A 91 -10.11 -0.31 10.44
CA HIS A 91 -10.03 0.91 9.66
C HIS A 91 -8.91 1.83 10.14
N ASP A 92 -8.93 2.16 11.44
CA ASP A 92 -7.98 3.05 12.08
C ASP A 92 -6.57 2.46 12.06
N GLN A 93 -6.44 1.14 12.22
CA GLN A 93 -5.15 0.46 12.19
C GLN A 93 -4.52 0.49 10.79
N ILE A 94 -5.31 0.32 9.73
CA ILE A 94 -4.82 0.45 8.35
C ILE A 94 -4.37 1.89 8.11
N GLN A 95 -5.20 2.89 8.42
CA GLN A 95 -4.80 4.29 8.20
C GLN A 95 -3.49 4.65 8.90
N LYS A 96 -3.36 4.30 10.18
CA LYS A 96 -2.13 4.59 10.95
C LYS A 96 -0.90 3.86 10.44
N ALA A 97 -1.06 2.71 9.77
CA ALA A 97 0.06 1.95 9.22
C ALA A 97 0.51 2.45 7.84
N GLU A 98 -0.43 3.00 7.06
CA GLU A 98 -0.20 3.42 5.67
C GLU A 98 0.32 4.85 5.53
N GLY A 99 0.09 5.72 6.54
CA GLY A 99 0.56 7.12 6.56
C GLY A 99 -0.50 8.09 7.05
#